data_AF-A0A382TPI1-F1
#
_entry.id   AF-A0A382TPI1-F1
#
_cell.length_a   1.000
_cell.length_b   1.000
_cell.length_c   1.000
_cell.angle_alpha   90.00
_cell.angle_beta   90.00
_cell.angle_gamma   90.00
#
_symmetry.space_group_name_H-M   'P 1'
#
loop_
_entity.id
_entity.type
_entity.pdbx_description
1 polymer ?
#
loop_
_entity_poly.entity_id
_entity_poly.type
_entity_poly.pdbx_seq_one_letter_code
_entity_poly.pdbx_strand_id
1 'polypeptide(L)'
;MLIIANGPSALKEKLGDRIDQFNAIGRINNYTTNNFEKFIGSKTNIWFNGANQRLKTRQRIPKKTIILVPYEILCRKESILSEKIPKKLNLNKKQYTLVKKEKMKEYE
;
A
#
# COMPACT_ATOMS: atom_id res chain seq x y z
N MET A 1 6.76 -10.78 9.21
CA MET A 1 5.78 -9.89 8.53
C MET A 1 5.13 -10.69 7.42
N LEU A 2 3.83 -10.52 7.17
CA LEU A 2 3.12 -11.14 6.05
C LEU A 2 2.73 -10.07 5.02
N ILE A 3 2.85 -10.36 3.73
CA ILE A 3 2.40 -9.48 2.64
C ILE A 3 1.24 -10.16 1.91
N ILE A 4 0.13 -9.45 1.78
CA ILE A 4 -1.04 -9.91 1.02
C ILE A 4 -1.15 -9.10 -0.27
N ALA A 5 -0.98 -9.80 -1.39
CA ALA A 5 -1.22 -9.27 -2.73
C ALA A 5 -2.72 -9.35 -3.11
N ASN A 6 -3.08 -8.83 -4.29
CA ASN A 6 -4.48 -8.75 -4.75
C ASN A 6 -4.88 -9.90 -5.69
N GLY A 7 -4.09 -10.98 -5.76
CA GLY A 7 -4.43 -12.14 -6.59
C GLY A 7 -5.68 -12.85 -6.06
N PRO A 8 -6.63 -13.26 -6.93
CA PRO A 8 -7.87 -13.90 -6.48
C PRO A 8 -7.63 -15.26 -5.80
N SER A 9 -6.46 -15.87 -6.01
CA SER A 9 -6.04 -17.08 -5.30
C SER A 9 -6.03 -16.91 -3.78
N ALA A 10 -5.87 -15.68 -3.27
CA ALA A 10 -5.94 -15.38 -1.83
C ALA A 10 -7.34 -15.62 -1.22
N LEU A 11 -8.38 -15.80 -2.06
CA LEU A 11 -9.75 -16.07 -1.63
C LEU A 11 -10.14 -17.55 -1.70
N LYS A 12 -9.20 -18.45 -2.07
CA LYS A 12 -9.48 -19.89 -2.14
C LYS A 12 -9.69 -20.50 -0.76
N GLU A 13 -8.96 -20.00 0.23
CA GLU A 13 -8.92 -20.54 1.59
C GLU A 13 -9.37 -19.49 2.62
N LYS A 14 -10.07 -19.95 3.66
CA LYS A 14 -10.56 -19.10 4.76
C LYS A 14 -9.47 -18.88 5.80
N LEU A 15 -8.45 -18.10 5.45
CA LEU A 15 -7.26 -17.89 6.28
C LEU A 15 -7.31 -16.62 7.14
N GLY A 16 -8.45 -15.91 7.17
CA GLY A 16 -8.54 -14.58 7.77
C GLY A 16 -8.03 -14.48 9.20
N ASP A 17 -8.49 -15.37 10.08
CA ASP A 17 -8.10 -15.37 11.50
C ASP A 17 -6.61 -15.67 11.68
N ARG A 18 -6.06 -16.60 10.89
CA ARG A 18 -4.62 -16.93 10.90
C ARG A 18 -3.77 -15.79 10.38
N ILE A 19 -4.26 -15.06 9.38
CA ILE A 19 -3.58 -13.89 8.82
C ILE A 19 -3.51 -12.77 9.88
N ASP A 20 -4.60 -12.51 10.60
CA ASP A 20 -4.66 -11.42 11.59
C ASP A 20 -3.77 -11.67 12.82
N GLN A 21 -3.34 -12.92 13.07
CA GLN A 21 -2.37 -13.29 14.11
C GLN A 21 -0.94 -12.80 13.82
N PHE A 22 -0.57 -12.50 12.57
CA PHE A 22 0.79 -12.02 12.27
C PHE A 22 1.04 -10.65 12.89
N ASN A 23 2.24 -10.45 13.47
CA ASN A 23 2.63 -9.19 14.12
C ASN A 23 2.46 -7.96 13.20
N ALA A 24 2.85 -8.11 11.92
CA ALA A 24 2.75 -7.07 10.92
C ALA A 24 2.24 -7.61 9.58
N ILE A 25 1.23 -6.93 9.03
CA ILE A 25 0.62 -7.23 7.74
C ILE A 25 0.80 -6.04 6.80
N GLY A 26 1.43 -6.31 5.66
CA GLY A 26 1.55 -5.41 4.53
C GLY A 26 0.52 -5.74 3.44
N ARG A 27 -0.09 -4.72 2.83
CA ARG A 27 -1.00 -4.90 1.69
C ARG A 27 -0.63 -3.96 0.56
N ILE A 28 -0.91 -4.35 -0.68
CA ILE A 28 -0.43 -3.64 -1.87
C ILE A 28 -1.57 -3.00 -2.68
N ASN A 29 -1.29 -1.86 -3.32
CA ASN A 29 -2.19 -1.18 -4.25
C ASN A 29 -3.58 -0.87 -3.66
N ASN A 30 -4.63 -0.86 -4.47
CA ASN A 30 -6.01 -0.60 -4.03
C ASN A 30 -6.67 -1.87 -3.43
N TYR A 31 -6.00 -2.55 -2.50
CA TYR A 31 -6.59 -3.69 -1.77
C TYR A 31 -7.90 -3.30 -1.07
N THR A 32 -8.78 -4.25 -0.81
CA THR A 32 -9.90 -4.09 0.12
C THR A 32 -9.97 -5.31 1.04
N THR A 33 -10.31 -5.10 2.31
CA THR A 33 -10.63 -6.19 3.23
C THR A 33 -12.13 -6.34 3.40
N ASN A 34 -12.91 -5.27 3.19
CA ASN A 34 -14.36 -5.25 3.31
C ASN A 34 -14.99 -6.37 2.48
N ASN A 35 -15.78 -7.22 3.14
CA ASN A 35 -16.45 -8.41 2.59
C ASN A 35 -15.51 -9.59 2.26
N PHE A 36 -14.23 -9.51 2.63
CA PHE A 36 -13.23 -10.55 2.39
C PHE A 36 -12.45 -10.93 3.66
N GLU A 37 -12.81 -10.39 4.83
CA GLU A 37 -12.09 -10.58 6.09
C GLU A 37 -11.90 -12.05 6.43
N LYS A 38 -12.91 -12.88 6.16
CA LYS A 38 -12.87 -14.33 6.38
C LYS A 38 -11.73 -15.03 5.63
N PHE A 39 -11.31 -14.50 4.49
CA PHE A 39 -10.29 -15.09 3.63
C PHE A 39 -8.92 -14.45 3.86
N ILE A 40 -8.88 -13.12 3.92
CA ILE A 40 -7.63 -12.35 3.87
C ILE A 40 -7.36 -11.51 5.11
N GLY A 41 -8.18 -11.64 6.15
CA GLY A 41 -8.06 -10.91 7.41
C GLY A 41 -8.48 -9.45 7.27
N SER A 42 -8.59 -8.78 8.42
CA SER A 42 -8.98 -7.36 8.53
C SER A 42 -7.79 -6.46 8.84
N LYS A 43 -6.74 -7.00 9.47
CA LYS A 43 -5.60 -6.23 9.97
C LYS A 43 -4.75 -5.73 8.80
N THR A 44 -4.35 -4.47 8.91
CA THR A 44 -3.34 -3.86 8.02
C THR A 44 -2.47 -2.91 8.82
N ASN A 45 -1.16 -3.17 8.81
CA ASN A 45 -0.17 -2.32 9.46
C ASN A 45 0.49 -1.38 8.45
N ILE A 46 0.81 -1.91 7.26
CA ILE A 46 1.56 -1.20 6.22
C ILE A 46 0.79 -1.27 4.90
N TRP A 47 0.68 -0.13 4.23
CA TRP A 47 0.16 -0.05 2.88
C TRP A 47 1.27 0.29 1.88
N PHE A 48 1.53 -0.59 0.93
CA PHE A 48 2.42 -0.33 -0.20
C PHE A 48 1.61 0.15 -1.40
N ASN A 49 2.01 1.26 -2.03
CA ASN A 49 1.26 1.80 -3.17
C ASN A 49 2.19 2.48 -4.19
N GLY A 50 1.84 2.40 -5.49
CA GLY A 50 2.61 3.04 -6.57
C GLY A 50 2.23 4.48 -6.91
N ALA A 51 1.26 5.08 -6.21
CA ALA A 51 0.70 6.40 -6.50
C ALA A 51 0.19 6.59 -7.95
N ASN A 52 -0.39 5.52 -8.52
CA ASN A 52 -0.91 5.49 -9.90
C ASN A 52 -2.10 6.45 -10.13
N GLN A 53 -2.66 6.49 -11.34
CA GLN A 53 -3.74 7.45 -11.66
C GLN A 53 -5.09 7.08 -11.02
N ARG A 54 -5.40 5.79 -10.89
CA ARG A 54 -6.71 5.28 -10.40
C ARG A 54 -6.67 4.92 -8.91
N LEU A 55 -6.16 5.81 -8.07
CA LEU A 55 -6.08 5.55 -6.63
C LEU A 55 -7.47 5.60 -6.00
N LYS A 56 -7.73 4.69 -5.07
CA LYS A 56 -8.92 4.73 -4.22
C LYS A 56 -8.54 5.34 -2.88
N THR A 57 -9.24 6.40 -2.50
CA THR A 57 -9.18 6.95 -1.14
C THR A 57 -9.73 5.92 -0.16
N ARG A 58 -9.25 5.97 1.08
CA ARG A 58 -9.66 5.06 2.15
C ARG A 58 -10.13 5.89 3.34
N GLN A 59 -11.22 5.46 3.97
CA GLN A 59 -11.67 6.04 5.22
C GLN A 59 -10.69 5.72 6.36
N ARG A 60 -10.24 4.45 6.42
CA ARG A 60 -9.26 4.00 7.41
C ARG A 60 -7.89 3.80 6.76
N ILE A 61 -6.96 4.68 7.10
CA ILE A 61 -5.58 4.67 6.61
C ILE A 61 -4.72 3.86 7.57
N PRO A 62 -3.90 2.90 7.10
CA PRO A 62 -2.96 2.18 7.96
C PRO A 62 -1.93 3.11 8.60
N LYS A 63 -1.33 2.66 9.71
CA LYS A 63 -0.35 3.45 10.48
C LYS A 63 0.84 3.93 9.62
N LYS A 64 1.23 3.13 8.62
CA LYS A 64 2.34 3.43 7.73
C LYS A 64 1.96 3.14 6.28
N THR A 65 2.24 4.09 5.40
CA THR A 65 2.09 3.94 3.96
C THR A 65 3.45 4.14 3.28
N ILE A 66 3.85 3.21 2.43
CA ILE A 66 5.12 3.26 1.69
C ILE A 66 4.76 3.43 0.21
N ILE A 67 5.24 4.50 -0.38
CA ILE A 67 4.98 4.87 -1.77
C ILE A 67 6.21 4.55 -2.61
N LEU A 68 6.03 3.67 -3.59
CA LEU A 68 7.08 3.17 -4.49
C LEU A 68 6.73 3.59 -5.92
N VAL A 69 7.30 4.68 -6.39
CA VAL A 69 7.09 5.18 -7.75
C VAL A 69 8.29 4.80 -8.61
N PRO A 70 8.11 4.32 -9.85
CA PRO A 70 9.23 3.92 -10.70
C PRO A 70 10.28 5.02 -10.86
N TYR A 71 11.55 4.62 -10.97
CA TYR A 71 12.70 5.55 -10.99
C TYR A 71 12.53 6.63 -12.07
N GLU A 72 12.16 6.22 -13.29
CA GLU A 72 11.97 7.15 -14.41
C GLU A 72 10.89 8.21 -14.13
N ILE A 73 9.83 7.82 -13.43
CA ILE A 73 8.72 8.71 -13.10
C ILE A 73 9.12 9.68 -11.99
N LEU A 74 9.88 9.22 -10.99
CA LEU A 74 10.45 10.10 -9.97
C LEU A 74 11.38 11.14 -10.60
N CYS A 75 12.29 10.74 -11.49
CA CYS A 75 13.20 11.68 -12.18
C CYS A 75 12.45 12.82 -12.89
N ARG A 76 11.27 12.52 -13.44
CA ARG A 76 10.48 13.49 -14.20
C ARG A 76 9.49 14.30 -13.35
N LYS A 77 9.01 13.75 -12.22
CA LYS A 77 7.80 14.26 -11.53
C LYS A 77 7.90 14.33 -10.00
N GLU A 78 9.07 14.17 -9.40
CA GLU A 78 9.28 14.11 -7.94
C GLU A 78 8.57 15.23 -7.15
N SER A 79 8.73 16.49 -7.57
CA SER A 79 8.11 17.65 -6.89
C SER A 79 6.57 17.58 -6.92
N ILE A 80 6.01 17.33 -8.11
CA ILE A 80 4.56 17.22 -8.33
C ILE A 80 3.97 16.05 -7.54
N LEU A 81 4.67 14.92 -7.50
CA LEU A 81 4.24 13.72 -6.79
C LEU A 81 4.19 13.98 -5.28
N SER A 82 5.23 14.60 -4.73
CA SER A 82 5.31 14.93 -3.30
C SER A 82 4.16 15.82 -2.84
N GLU A 83 3.65 16.70 -3.71
CA GLU A 83 2.50 17.55 -3.42
C GLU A 83 1.15 16.83 -3.61
N LYS A 84 1.01 16.02 -4.67
CA LYS A 84 -0.27 15.39 -5.04
C LYS A 84 -0.59 14.12 -4.27
N ILE A 85 0.41 13.31 -3.92
CA ILE A 85 0.21 12.01 -3.26
C ILE A 85 -0.57 12.14 -1.94
N PRO A 86 -0.21 13.06 -1.01
CA PRO A 86 -0.93 13.22 0.25
C PRO A 86 -2.39 13.59 0.04
N LYS A 87 -2.65 14.52 -0.90
CA LYS A 87 -4.00 14.97 -1.25
C LYS A 87 -4.84 13.83 -1.84
N LYS A 88 -4.28 13.07 -2.79
CA LYS A 88 -4.99 11.97 -3.47
C LYS A 88 -5.30 10.79 -2.57
N LEU A 89 -4.42 10.50 -1.61
CA LEU A 89 -4.53 9.34 -0.72
C LEU A 89 -5.05 9.69 0.67
N ASN A 90 -5.41 10.96 0.91
CA ASN A 90 -5.80 11.49 2.20
C ASN A 90 -4.76 11.25 3.32
N LEU A 91 -3.46 11.27 2.97
CA LEU A 91 -2.37 10.95 3.89
C LEU A 91 -1.85 12.21 4.60
N ASN A 92 -1.56 12.10 5.90
CA ASN A 92 -0.73 13.07 6.60
C ASN A 92 0.77 12.82 6.30
N LYS A 93 1.61 13.86 6.26
CA LYS A 93 3.07 13.77 6.07
C LYS A 93 3.76 12.77 7.01
N LYS A 94 3.23 12.57 8.24
CA LYS A 94 3.78 11.59 9.20
C LYS A 94 3.39 10.13 8.91
N GLN A 95 2.37 9.91 8.09
CA GLN A 95 1.81 8.58 7.83
C GLN A 95 2.38 7.90 6.59
N TYR A 96 3.21 8.59 5.80
CA TYR A 96 3.74 8.03 4.58
C TYR A 96 5.22 8.32 4.34
N THR A 97 5.83 7.48 3.52
CA THR A 97 7.19 7.65 3.03
C THR A 97 7.18 7.45 1.52
N LEU A 98 7.62 8.45 0.77
CA LEU A 98 7.97 8.30 -0.64
C LEU A 98 9.40 7.77 -0.71
N VAL A 99 9.59 6.59 -1.30
CA VAL A 99 10.93 6.02 -1.50
C VAL A 99 11.69 6.90 -2.47
N LYS A 100 12.93 7.27 -2.12
CA LYS A 100 13.78 8.14 -2.92
C LYS A 100 14.17 7.47 -4.24
N LYS A 101 14.39 8.27 -5.28
CA LYS A 101 14.74 7.78 -6.62
C LYS A 101 16.02 6.94 -6.64
N GLU A 102 17.04 7.31 -5.86
CA GLU A 102 18.29 6.57 -5.79
C GLU A 102 18.04 5.12 -5.34
N LYS A 103 17.14 4.95 -4.36
CA LYS A 103 16.75 3.62 -3.87
C LYS A 103 15.87 2.86 -4.86
N MET A 104 14.97 3.56 -5.56
CA MET A 104 14.16 2.93 -6.61
C MET A 104 15.02 2.41 -7.77
N LYS A 105 16.10 3.13 -8.12
CA LYS A 105 17.06 2.69 -9.13
C LYS A 105 17.78 1.38 -8.77
N GLU A 106 17.91 1.06 -7.49
CA GLU A 106 18.50 -0.21 -7.05
C GLU A 106 17.51 -1.38 -7.16
N TYR A 107 16.20 -1.12 -7.22
CA TYR A 107 15.16 -2.14 -7.27
C TYR A 107 14.69 -2.50 -8.68
N GLU A 108 15.05 -1.68 -9.68
CA GLU A 108 14.64 -1.76 -11.09
C GLU A 108 15.87 -1.96 -11.98
#